data_AF-A0A950KY88-F1
#
_entry.id   AF-A0A950KY88-F1
#
_cell.length_a   1.000
_cell.length_b   1.000
_cell.length_c   1.000
_cell.angle_alpha   90.00
_cell.angle_beta   90.00
_cell.angle_gamma   90.00
#
_symmetry.space_group_name_H-M   'P 1'
#
loop_
_entity.id
_entity.type
_entity.pdbx_description
1 polymer ?
#
loop_
_entity_poly.entity_id
_entity_poly.type
_entity_poly.pdbx_seq_one_letter_code
_entity_poly.pdbx_strand_id
1 'polypeptide(L)'
;MDETITAMGASEEAVPTSLHAREGERHSPRRRALFGGGPGGNEQLTTICGAILIVLLAVIGLTILRIGQLIWVHLFVGLVLVGPLVVKMASTGYRFARYYTRNPVYRKWGPPEPLMRAIAPAVVASTIVVFVSGLLLMIAGPGGRGQFLELHKVSFIAWLPFTALHVLGHLGALRRYLRIPNSSFGAAGSATDRVVTSSGRFGRETVLVGGLVAGLVLALALLPEYAPWTAHSALMHGH
;
A
#
# COMPACT_ATOMS: atom_id res chain seq x y z
N MET A 1 64.82 5.16 -59.89
CA MET A 1 63.88 5.62 -58.86
C MET A 1 62.53 5.67 -59.54
N ASP A 2 61.60 4.73 -59.38
CA ASP A 2 61.43 3.74 -58.31
C ASP A 2 60.54 2.56 -58.80
N GLU A 3 60.56 1.48 -58.03
CA GLU A 3 60.18 0.09 -58.34
C GLU A 3 58.69 -0.23 -58.60
N THR A 4 58.52 -1.37 -59.29
CA THR A 4 57.32 -2.21 -59.36
C THR A 4 57.15 -2.99 -58.06
N ILE A 5 55.93 -3.18 -57.51
CA ILE A 5 55.53 -4.40 -56.76
C ILE A 5 54.00 -4.57 -56.78
N THR A 6 53.60 -5.78 -57.15
CA THR A 6 52.27 -6.38 -57.13
C THR A 6 52.11 -7.25 -55.88
N ALA A 7 50.97 -7.22 -55.19
CA ALA A 7 50.30 -8.34 -54.48
C ALA A 7 49.04 -7.80 -53.77
N MET A 8 47.81 -8.19 -54.14
CA MET A 8 47.09 -9.42 -53.78
C MET A 8 46.88 -9.56 -52.26
N GLY A 9 45.64 -9.35 -51.80
CA GLY A 9 45.30 -9.49 -50.38
C GLY A 9 43.82 -9.31 -50.06
N ALA A 10 43.12 -10.45 -50.01
CA ALA A 10 41.94 -10.74 -49.18
C ALA A 10 40.69 -9.84 -49.24
N SER A 11 39.62 -10.46 -49.73
CA SER A 11 38.24 -10.31 -49.26
C SER A 11 38.12 -9.99 -47.76
N GLU A 12 37.66 -8.78 -47.43
CA GLU A 12 36.99 -8.50 -46.17
C GLU A 12 35.49 -8.50 -46.45
N GLU A 13 34.88 -9.66 -46.19
CA GLU A 13 33.44 -9.75 -45.96
C GLU A 13 33.04 -8.67 -44.95
N ALA A 14 32.06 -7.86 -45.33
CA ALA A 14 31.36 -7.00 -44.39
C ALA A 14 30.69 -7.89 -43.33
N VAL A 15 31.38 -8.09 -42.21
CA VAL A 15 30.80 -8.69 -40.99
C VAL A 15 29.61 -7.82 -40.59
N PRO A 16 28.37 -8.32 -40.60
CA PRO A 16 27.24 -7.51 -40.20
C PRO A 16 27.33 -7.23 -38.69
N THR A 17 27.55 -5.97 -38.35
CA THR A 17 27.55 -5.37 -36.99
C THR A 17 26.17 -5.44 -36.31
N SER A 18 25.35 -6.45 -36.59
CA SER A 18 23.97 -6.55 -36.13
C SER A 18 23.74 -7.59 -35.04
N LEU A 19 24.75 -8.40 -34.69
CA LEU A 19 24.58 -9.46 -33.67
C LEU A 19 24.83 -9.00 -32.22
N HIS A 20 25.66 -7.98 -31.98
CA HIS A 20 25.93 -7.50 -30.60
C HIS A 20 24.99 -6.39 -30.11
N ALA A 21 24.12 -5.86 -30.96
CA ALA A 21 23.17 -4.80 -30.58
C ALA A 21 21.81 -5.33 -30.06
N ARG A 22 21.63 -6.66 -29.88
CA ARG A 22 20.33 -7.28 -29.54
C ARG A 22 20.29 -8.07 -28.23
N GLU A 23 21.19 -7.78 -27.30
CA GLU A 23 21.25 -8.48 -26.00
C GLU A 23 20.88 -7.63 -24.78
N GLY A 24 20.63 -6.33 -24.96
CA GLY A 24 20.48 -5.39 -23.83
C GLY A 24 19.12 -5.30 -23.12
N GLU A 25 17.97 -5.58 -23.73
CA GLU A 25 16.67 -5.25 -23.07
C GLU A 25 15.51 -6.21 -23.35
N ARG A 26 15.72 -7.52 -23.28
CA ARG A 26 14.60 -8.47 -23.07
C ARG A 26 14.30 -8.62 -21.58
N HIS A 27 13.82 -7.56 -20.93
CA HIS A 27 13.07 -7.73 -19.69
C HIS A 27 11.87 -8.63 -20.00
N SER A 28 11.86 -9.86 -19.48
CA SER A 28 10.82 -10.83 -19.81
C SER A 28 9.43 -10.22 -19.58
N PRO A 29 8.44 -10.47 -20.47
CA PRO A 29 7.08 -9.95 -20.30
C PRO A 29 6.51 -10.22 -18.89
N ARG A 30 6.85 -11.37 -18.30
CA ARG A 30 6.51 -11.74 -16.91
C ARG A 30 7.12 -10.80 -15.86
N ARG A 31 8.40 -10.42 -15.95
CA ARG A 31 9.02 -9.47 -15.00
C ARG A 31 8.39 -8.10 -15.09
N ARG A 32 8.08 -7.62 -16.30
CA ARG A 32 7.34 -6.36 -16.49
C ARG A 32 5.89 -6.45 -15.98
N ALA A 33 5.25 -7.61 -16.06
CA ALA A 33 3.90 -7.82 -15.53
C ALA A 33 3.85 -7.91 -13.98
N LEU A 34 4.92 -8.36 -13.33
CA LEU A 34 4.99 -8.52 -11.87
C LEU A 34 5.61 -7.30 -11.15
N PHE A 35 6.66 -6.71 -11.69
CA PHE A 35 7.44 -5.64 -11.05
C PHE A 35 7.39 -4.30 -11.81
N GLY A 36 6.57 -4.21 -12.87
CA GLY A 36 6.37 -2.99 -13.63
C GLY A 36 5.50 -1.94 -12.93
N GLY A 37 5.26 -0.81 -13.60
CA GLY A 37 4.34 0.24 -13.15
C GLY A 37 5.00 1.46 -12.48
N GLY A 38 6.22 1.33 -11.94
CA GLY A 38 6.98 2.48 -11.40
C GLY A 38 6.21 3.32 -10.38
N PRO A 39 6.41 4.65 -10.34
CA PRO A 39 5.67 5.55 -9.44
C PRO A 39 4.15 5.52 -9.64
N GLY A 40 3.65 5.45 -10.88
CA GLY A 40 2.22 5.40 -11.18
C GLY A 40 1.54 4.11 -10.70
N GLY A 41 2.19 2.96 -10.84
CA GLY A 41 1.71 1.69 -10.29
C GLY A 41 1.69 1.67 -8.77
N ASN A 42 2.70 2.24 -8.12
CA ASN A 42 2.72 2.43 -6.67
C ASN A 42 1.59 3.36 -6.20
N GLU A 43 1.31 4.43 -6.95
CA GLU A 43 0.22 5.35 -6.67
C GLU A 43 -1.15 4.65 -6.78
N GLN A 44 -1.38 3.88 -7.84
CA GLN A 44 -2.62 3.09 -8.00
C GLN A 44 -2.79 2.08 -6.86
N LEU A 45 -1.75 1.32 -6.52
CA LEU A 45 -1.76 0.38 -5.39
C LEU A 45 -2.14 1.10 -4.08
N THR A 46 -1.49 2.22 -3.82
CA THR A 46 -1.68 3.05 -2.61
C THR A 46 -3.08 3.64 -2.53
N THR A 47 -3.66 4.01 -3.66
CA THR A 47 -5.02 4.56 -3.76
C THR A 47 -6.07 3.49 -3.52
N ILE A 48 -5.99 2.35 -4.22
CA ILE A 48 -6.94 1.24 -4.04
C ILE A 48 -6.87 0.71 -2.61
N CYS A 49 -5.66 0.48 -2.08
CA CYS A 49 -5.47 0.05 -0.71
C CYS A 49 -6.02 1.06 0.30
N GLY A 50 -5.88 2.36 0.03
CA GLY A 50 -6.46 3.42 0.84
C GLY A 50 -7.99 3.39 0.87
N ALA A 51 -8.63 3.16 -0.28
CA ALA A 51 -10.09 3.03 -0.37
C ALA A 51 -10.60 1.82 0.42
N ILE A 52 -9.94 0.66 0.30
CA ILE A 52 -10.22 -0.54 1.10
C ILE A 52 -10.13 -0.23 2.59
N LEU A 53 -9.03 0.42 3.02
CA LEU A 53 -8.84 0.80 4.42
C LEU A 53 -9.92 1.75 4.93
N ILE A 54 -10.38 2.72 4.13
CA ILE A 54 -11.48 3.61 4.52
C ILE A 54 -12.76 2.82 4.79
N VAL A 55 -13.10 1.86 3.92
CA VAL A 55 -14.29 1.00 4.11
C VAL A 55 -14.15 0.15 5.38
N LEU A 56 -13.01 -0.52 5.57
CA LEU A 56 -12.78 -1.36 6.76
C LEU A 56 -12.77 -0.52 8.06
N LEU A 57 -12.14 0.65 8.05
CA LEU A 57 -12.15 1.59 9.18
C LEU A 57 -13.57 2.09 9.48
N ALA A 58 -14.39 2.35 8.46
CA ALA A 58 -15.78 2.75 8.66
C ALA A 58 -16.58 1.62 9.34
N VAL A 59 -16.40 0.36 8.91
CA VAL A 59 -17.03 -0.79 9.55
C VAL A 59 -16.62 -0.90 11.02
N ILE A 60 -15.31 -0.85 11.33
CA ILE A 60 -14.83 -0.88 12.72
C ILE A 60 -15.36 0.32 13.51
N GLY A 61 -15.38 1.52 12.94
CA GLY A 61 -15.94 2.71 13.58
C GLY A 61 -17.41 2.52 13.97
N LEU A 62 -18.22 1.89 13.11
CA LEU A 62 -19.61 1.56 13.41
C LEU A 62 -19.74 0.53 14.53
N THR A 63 -18.85 -0.46 14.60
CA THR A 63 -18.89 -1.46 15.70
C THR A 63 -18.74 -0.83 17.08
N ILE A 64 -18.03 0.30 17.19
CA ILE A 64 -17.81 1.00 18.46
C ILE A 64 -19.15 1.51 19.06
N LEU A 65 -20.11 1.90 18.22
CA LEU A 65 -21.42 2.41 18.67
C LEU A 65 -22.22 1.36 19.48
N ARG A 66 -21.96 0.07 19.24
CA ARG A 66 -22.58 -1.05 19.95
C ARG A 66 -21.56 -2.14 20.23
N ILE A 67 -20.44 -1.77 20.84
CA ILE A 67 -19.28 -2.68 20.99
C ILE A 67 -19.61 -3.98 21.71
N GLY A 68 -20.57 -4.00 22.65
CA GLY A 68 -20.97 -5.23 23.34
C GLY A 68 -21.47 -6.33 22.39
N GLN A 69 -22.45 -5.99 21.53
CA GLN A 69 -23.04 -6.92 20.57
C GLN A 69 -22.14 -7.15 19.35
N LEU A 70 -21.35 -6.14 18.98
CA LEU A 70 -20.52 -6.16 17.78
C LEU A 70 -19.04 -6.46 18.06
N ILE A 71 -18.71 -6.95 19.26
CA ILE A 71 -17.32 -7.22 19.65
C ILE A 71 -16.65 -8.22 18.71
N TRP A 72 -17.38 -9.25 18.30
CA TRP A 72 -16.87 -10.26 17.36
C TRP A 72 -16.49 -9.62 16.02
N VAL A 73 -17.37 -8.75 15.49
CA VAL A 73 -17.11 -8.02 14.24
C VAL A 73 -15.94 -7.06 14.39
N HIS A 74 -15.82 -6.37 15.53
CA HIS A 74 -14.72 -5.46 15.81
C HIS A 74 -13.37 -6.19 15.78
N LEU A 75 -13.27 -7.34 16.46
CA LEU A 75 -12.06 -8.15 16.50
C LEU A 75 -11.73 -8.72 15.12
N PHE A 76 -12.71 -9.35 14.46
CA PHE A 76 -12.51 -9.97 13.16
C PHE A 76 -12.09 -8.96 12.09
N VAL A 77 -12.85 -7.87 11.93
CA VAL A 77 -12.53 -6.83 10.94
C VAL A 77 -11.24 -6.10 11.32
N GLY A 78 -10.98 -5.91 12.62
CA GLY A 78 -9.71 -5.38 13.12
C GLY A 78 -8.50 -6.16 12.64
N LEU A 79 -8.56 -7.50 12.69
CA LEU A 79 -7.47 -8.36 12.23
C LEU A 79 -7.38 -8.44 10.70
N VAL A 80 -8.52 -8.49 9.99
CA VAL A 80 -8.54 -8.40 8.53
C VAL A 80 -7.87 -7.11 8.04
N LEU A 81 -8.11 -5.99 8.73
CA LEU A 81 -7.59 -4.67 8.39
C LEU A 81 -6.05 -4.60 8.48
N VAL A 82 -5.40 -5.40 9.35
CA VAL A 82 -3.94 -5.43 9.50
C VAL A 82 -3.23 -5.70 8.18
N GLY A 83 -3.75 -6.60 7.34
CA GLY A 83 -3.12 -6.94 6.06
C GLY A 83 -3.02 -5.74 5.09
N PRO A 84 -4.15 -5.13 4.68
CA PRO A 84 -4.15 -3.90 3.90
C PRO A 84 -3.41 -2.75 4.56
N LEU A 85 -3.39 -2.67 5.89
CA LEU A 85 -2.63 -1.65 6.62
C LEU A 85 -1.12 -1.76 6.34
N VAL A 86 -0.58 -2.97 6.45
CA VAL A 86 0.83 -3.24 6.14
C VAL A 86 1.12 -2.94 4.67
N VAL A 87 0.24 -3.34 3.74
CA VAL A 87 0.40 -3.02 2.31
C VAL A 87 0.45 -1.51 2.08
N LYS A 88 -0.46 -0.74 2.71
CA LYS A 88 -0.49 0.72 2.60
C LYS A 88 0.80 1.34 3.12
N MET A 89 1.25 0.95 4.32
CA MET A 89 2.47 1.47 4.94
C MET A 89 3.72 1.11 4.13
N ALA A 90 3.82 -0.13 3.64
CA ALA A 90 4.93 -0.57 2.80
C ALA A 90 4.97 0.19 1.47
N SER A 91 3.81 0.39 0.83
CA SER A 91 3.72 1.09 -0.46
C SER A 91 4.08 2.58 -0.34
N THR A 92 3.57 3.28 0.67
CA THR A 92 3.91 4.69 0.90
C THR A 92 5.35 4.86 1.40
N GLY A 93 5.81 3.98 2.28
CA GLY A 93 7.19 3.94 2.77
C GLY A 93 8.19 3.68 1.64
N TYR A 94 7.86 2.78 0.71
CA TYR A 94 8.67 2.53 -0.47
C TYR A 94 8.80 3.78 -1.35
N ARG A 95 7.69 4.46 -1.66
CA ARG A 95 7.73 5.73 -2.44
C ARG A 95 8.56 6.79 -1.73
N PHE A 96 8.39 6.94 -0.42
CA PHE A 96 9.17 7.86 0.40
C PHE A 96 10.67 7.52 0.32
N ALA A 97 11.05 6.28 0.60
CA ALA A 97 12.44 5.84 0.55
C ALA A 97 13.05 6.10 -0.82
N ARG A 98 12.39 5.70 -1.93
CA ARG A 98 12.90 5.91 -3.29
C ARG A 98 13.08 7.39 -3.65
N TYR A 99 12.20 8.26 -3.16
CA TYR A 99 12.33 9.70 -3.35
C TYR A 99 13.57 10.26 -2.63
N TYR A 100 13.76 9.91 -1.35
CA TYR A 100 14.86 10.42 -0.53
C TYR A 100 16.22 9.76 -0.81
N THR A 101 16.23 8.52 -1.29
CA THR A 101 17.44 7.87 -1.85
C THR A 101 17.75 8.33 -3.28
N ARG A 102 17.10 9.41 -3.73
CA ARG A 102 17.33 10.09 -5.01
C ARG A 102 17.13 9.23 -6.26
N ASN A 103 16.22 8.28 -6.25
CA ASN A 103 15.92 7.54 -7.48
C ASN A 103 15.39 8.49 -8.58
N PRO A 104 15.98 8.50 -9.80
CA PRO A 104 15.68 9.49 -10.82
C PRO A 104 14.22 9.44 -11.29
N VAL A 105 13.62 8.25 -11.36
CA VAL A 105 12.23 8.08 -11.80
C VAL A 105 11.25 8.61 -10.76
N TYR A 106 11.49 8.32 -9.47
CA TYR A 106 10.64 8.80 -8.37
C TYR A 106 10.83 10.30 -8.08
N ARG A 107 12.03 10.86 -8.32
CA ARG A 107 12.26 12.30 -8.19
C ARG A 107 11.57 13.11 -9.29
N LYS A 108 11.61 12.62 -10.54
CA LYS A 108 10.91 13.26 -11.67
C LYS A 108 9.39 13.28 -11.47
N TRP A 109 8.84 12.28 -10.78
CA TRP A 109 7.42 12.22 -10.41
C TRP A 109 7.01 13.26 -9.34
N GLY A 110 7.98 13.86 -8.64
CA GLY A 110 7.75 14.93 -7.68
C GLY A 110 7.59 14.46 -6.22
N PRO A 111 7.77 15.40 -5.27
CA PRO A 111 7.66 15.11 -3.84
C PRO A 111 6.23 14.71 -3.44
N PRO A 112 6.07 13.93 -2.34
CA PRO A 112 4.78 13.80 -1.67
C PRO A 112 4.28 15.18 -1.21
N GLU A 113 2.96 15.36 -1.17
CA GLU A 113 2.31 16.61 -0.77
C GLU A 113 2.79 17.03 0.64
N PRO A 114 3.39 18.24 0.80
CA PRO A 114 4.23 18.55 1.95
C PRO A 114 3.47 18.63 3.27
N LEU A 115 2.21 19.08 3.26
CA LEU A 115 1.38 19.16 4.46
C LEU A 115 1.01 17.75 4.94
N MET A 116 0.54 16.88 4.04
CA MET A 116 0.21 15.49 4.39
C MET A 116 1.45 14.69 4.82
N ARG A 117 2.62 15.03 4.27
CA ARG A 117 3.90 14.46 4.70
C ARG A 117 4.27 14.84 6.12
N ALA A 118 3.96 16.05 6.58
CA ALA A 118 4.26 16.49 7.93
C ALA A 118 3.47 15.72 9.00
N ILE A 119 2.20 15.42 8.72
CA ILE A 119 1.34 14.66 9.65
C ILE A 119 1.53 13.14 9.55
N ALA A 120 2.07 12.63 8.43
CA ALA A 120 2.17 11.19 8.17
C ALA A 120 2.91 10.39 9.27
N PRO A 121 4.05 10.85 9.85
CA PRO A 121 4.70 10.12 10.94
C PRO A 121 3.81 9.97 12.17
N ALA A 122 3.05 11.00 12.52
CA ALA A 122 2.11 10.95 13.65
C ALA A 122 0.97 9.97 13.38
N VAL A 123 0.42 9.96 12.15
CA VAL A 123 -0.59 8.99 11.72
C VAL A 123 -0.05 7.57 11.80
N VAL A 124 1.15 7.30 11.26
CA VAL A 124 1.77 5.97 11.29
C VAL A 124 2.02 5.51 12.72
N ALA A 125 2.65 6.35 13.55
CA ALA A 125 2.97 6.01 14.93
C ALA A 125 1.70 5.71 15.75
N SER A 126 0.72 6.61 15.72
CA SER A 126 -0.54 6.41 16.45
C SER A 126 -1.32 5.20 15.93
N THR A 127 -1.25 4.91 14.62
CA THR A 127 -1.86 3.71 14.03
C THR A 127 -1.20 2.45 14.56
N ILE A 128 0.13 2.41 14.62
CA ILE A 128 0.85 1.26 15.20
C ILE A 128 0.44 1.07 16.66
N VAL A 129 0.36 2.13 17.46
CA VAL A 129 -0.01 2.04 18.88
C VAL A 129 -1.43 1.51 19.05
N VAL A 130 -2.43 2.00 18.30
CA VAL A 130 -3.82 1.53 18.45
C VAL A 130 -3.97 0.07 18.01
N PHE A 131 -3.29 -0.35 16.93
CA PHE A 131 -3.35 -1.74 16.48
C PHE A 131 -2.59 -2.70 17.41
N VAL A 132 -1.38 -2.35 17.84
CA VAL A 132 -0.60 -3.17 18.78
C VAL A 132 -1.32 -3.30 20.11
N SER A 133 -1.84 -2.20 20.67
CA SER A 133 -2.62 -2.25 21.91
C SER A 133 -3.90 -3.08 21.76
N GLY A 134 -4.55 -3.05 20.58
CA GLY A 134 -5.73 -3.88 20.31
C GLY A 134 -5.42 -5.37 20.23
N LEU A 135 -4.32 -5.75 19.58
CA LEU A 135 -3.83 -7.13 19.54
C LEU A 135 -3.45 -7.63 20.93
N LEU A 136 -2.71 -6.82 21.70
CA LEU A 136 -2.33 -7.17 23.07
C LEU A 136 -3.55 -7.33 23.98
N LEU A 137 -4.53 -6.42 23.85
CA LEU A 137 -5.80 -6.51 24.58
C LEU A 137 -6.52 -7.81 24.26
N MET A 138 -6.64 -8.16 22.98
CA MET A 138 -7.30 -9.38 22.54
C MET A 138 -6.67 -10.63 23.15
N ILE A 139 -5.34 -10.74 23.09
CA ILE A 139 -4.56 -11.87 23.62
C ILE A 139 -4.62 -11.93 25.16
N ALA A 140 -4.60 -10.77 25.83
CA ALA A 140 -4.73 -10.72 27.30
C ALA A 140 -6.11 -11.20 27.80
N GLY A 141 -7.12 -11.19 26.92
CA GLY A 141 -8.46 -11.64 27.22
C GLY A 141 -9.21 -10.76 28.25
N PRO A 142 -10.45 -11.14 28.62
CA PRO A 142 -11.27 -10.37 29.55
C PRO A 142 -10.64 -10.18 30.95
N GLY A 143 -9.85 -11.15 31.42
CA GLY A 143 -9.21 -11.12 32.74
C GLY A 143 -8.07 -10.10 32.87
N GLY A 144 -7.33 -9.83 31.78
CA GLY A 144 -6.25 -8.83 31.73
C GLY A 144 -6.69 -7.46 31.18
N ARG A 145 -8.00 -7.25 31.01
CA ARG A 145 -8.57 -6.16 30.21
C ARG A 145 -8.21 -4.75 30.68
N GLY A 146 -8.07 -4.52 31.99
CA GLY A 146 -8.00 -3.17 32.58
C GLY A 146 -6.99 -2.24 31.89
N GLN A 147 -5.70 -2.54 32.01
CA GLN A 147 -4.63 -1.71 31.48
C GLN A 147 -4.61 -1.65 29.95
N PHE A 148 -4.79 -2.79 29.27
CA PHE A 148 -4.73 -2.84 27.81
C PHE A 148 -5.94 -2.16 27.15
N LEU A 149 -7.12 -2.21 27.77
CA LEU A 149 -8.31 -1.51 27.30
C LEU A 149 -8.13 -0.01 27.38
N GLU A 150 -7.57 0.48 28.49
CA GLU A 150 -7.30 1.89 28.67
C GLU A 150 -6.28 2.38 27.62
N LEU A 151 -5.18 1.64 27.44
CA LEU A 151 -4.19 1.95 26.42
C LEU A 151 -4.80 1.98 25.01
N HIS A 152 -5.62 0.99 24.65
CA HIS A 152 -6.29 0.94 23.36
C HIS A 152 -7.27 2.10 23.16
N LYS A 153 -8.05 2.44 24.19
CA LYS A 153 -9.01 3.56 24.14
C LYS A 153 -8.30 4.91 24.03
N VAL A 154 -7.27 5.14 24.85
CA VAL A 154 -6.51 6.41 24.83
C VAL A 154 -5.78 6.58 23.51
N SER A 155 -5.13 5.52 23.01
CA SER A 155 -4.48 5.55 21.70
C SER A 155 -5.47 5.76 20.56
N PHE A 156 -6.66 5.16 20.61
CA PHE A 156 -7.73 5.43 19.66
C PHE A 156 -8.15 6.91 19.66
N ILE A 157 -8.37 7.51 20.83
CA ILE A 157 -8.74 8.93 20.94
C ILE A 157 -7.63 9.83 20.36
N ALA A 158 -6.37 9.53 20.65
CA ALA A 158 -5.24 10.28 20.11
C ALA A 158 -5.07 10.09 18.58
N TRP A 159 -5.30 8.88 18.09
CA TRP A 159 -5.20 8.51 16.68
C TRP A 159 -6.28 9.17 15.81
N LEU A 160 -7.49 9.26 16.33
CA LEU A 160 -8.67 9.74 15.61
C LEU A 160 -8.49 11.09 14.91
N PRO A 161 -8.01 12.18 15.56
CA PRO A 161 -7.83 13.46 14.88
C PRO A 161 -6.77 13.41 13.77
N PHE A 162 -5.64 12.72 14.00
CA PHE A 162 -4.59 12.60 12.97
C PHE A 162 -5.10 11.87 11.74
N THR A 163 -5.79 10.74 11.93
CA THR A 163 -6.33 9.97 10.81
C THR A 163 -7.49 10.69 10.14
N ALA A 164 -8.39 11.34 10.89
CA ALA A 164 -9.46 12.13 10.32
C ALA A 164 -8.91 13.25 9.43
N LEU A 165 -7.94 14.03 9.94
CA LEU A 165 -7.28 15.09 9.16
C LEU A 165 -6.56 14.53 7.93
N HIS A 166 -5.89 13.38 8.06
CA HIS A 166 -5.20 12.72 6.95
C HIS A 166 -6.17 12.27 5.85
N VAL A 167 -7.26 11.59 6.22
CA VAL A 167 -8.28 11.12 5.27
C VAL A 167 -9.00 12.31 4.61
N LEU A 168 -9.43 13.29 5.40
CA LEU A 168 -10.10 14.49 4.90
C LEU A 168 -9.18 15.32 4.01
N GLY A 169 -7.89 15.41 4.34
CA GLY A 169 -6.88 16.07 3.52
C GLY A 169 -6.76 15.46 2.13
N HIS A 170 -6.68 14.12 2.05
CA HIS A 170 -6.62 13.41 0.78
C HIS A 170 -7.94 13.49 -0.02
N LEU A 171 -9.10 13.39 0.63
CA LEU A 171 -10.40 13.54 -0.03
C LEU A 171 -10.65 14.98 -0.51
N GLY A 172 -10.27 15.97 0.30
CA GLY A 172 -10.39 17.38 -0.02
C GLY A 172 -9.50 17.79 -1.18
N ALA A 173 -8.25 17.29 -1.21
CA ALA A 173 -7.35 17.46 -2.35
C ALA A 173 -7.98 16.87 -3.61
N LEU A 174 -8.43 15.60 -3.57
CA LEU A 174 -9.10 14.95 -4.70
C LEU A 174 -10.30 15.75 -5.21
N ARG A 175 -11.19 16.21 -4.31
CA ARG A 175 -12.36 17.01 -4.67
C ARG A 175 -11.99 18.37 -5.26
N ARG A 176 -10.93 19.02 -4.76
CA ARG A 176 -10.43 20.30 -5.30
C ARG A 176 -9.89 20.11 -6.71
N TYR A 177 -9.15 19.03 -6.96
CA TYR A 177 -8.64 18.70 -8.29
C TYR A 177 -9.75 18.36 -9.29
N LEU A 178 -10.83 17.69 -8.86
CA LEU A 178 -11.99 17.39 -9.72
C LEU A 178 -12.87 18.61 -10.04
N ARG A 179 -12.77 19.70 -9.26
CA ARG A 179 -13.57 20.93 -9.45
C ARG A 179 -12.91 21.97 -10.35
N ILE A 180 -11.63 21.79 -10.69
CA ILE A 180 -10.93 22.68 -11.63
C ILE A 180 -11.19 22.12 -13.05
N PRO A 181 -11.85 22.86 -13.95
CA PRO A 181 -12.00 22.44 -15.34
C PRO A 181 -10.59 22.33 -15.96
N ASN A 182 -10.19 21.11 -16.34
CA ASN A 182 -9.01 20.69 -17.11
C ASN A 182 -7.73 21.55 -16.96
N SER A 183 -6.64 21.00 -16.40
CA SER A 183 -5.44 20.70 -17.24
C SER A 183 -4.26 20.08 -16.46
N SER A 184 -4.45 19.09 -15.55
CA SER A 184 -3.25 18.50 -14.89
C SER A 184 -3.31 17.05 -14.41
N PHE A 185 -4.38 16.29 -14.67
CA PHE A 185 -4.41 14.87 -14.25
C PHE A 185 -4.85 13.87 -15.34
N GLY A 186 -5.05 14.33 -16.59
CA GLY A 186 -5.60 13.47 -17.65
C GLY A 186 -5.11 13.70 -19.08
N ALA A 187 -4.35 14.76 -19.38
CA ALA A 187 -3.85 15.05 -20.73
C ALA A 187 -2.47 14.44 -21.05
N ALA A 188 -2.04 13.43 -20.29
CA ALA A 188 -0.81 12.67 -20.56
C ALA A 188 -1.08 11.18 -20.83
N GLY A 189 -2.32 10.79 -21.10
CA GLY A 189 -2.67 9.43 -21.48
C GLY A 189 -2.28 9.08 -22.92
N SER A 190 -1.02 9.30 -23.31
CA SER A 190 -0.46 8.65 -24.50
C SER A 190 -0.68 7.13 -24.38
N ALA A 191 -0.81 6.42 -25.51
CA ALA A 191 -0.83 4.96 -25.51
C ALA A 191 0.34 4.38 -24.69
N THR A 192 1.48 5.07 -24.67
CA THR A 192 2.67 4.75 -23.86
C THR A 192 2.41 4.77 -22.35
N ASP A 193 1.61 5.70 -21.83
CA ASP A 193 1.33 5.85 -20.39
C ASP A 193 0.34 4.77 -19.90
N ARG A 194 -0.59 4.36 -20.77
CA ARG A 194 -1.45 3.17 -20.57
C ARG A 194 -0.64 1.86 -20.58
N VAL A 195 0.37 1.75 -21.43
CA VAL A 195 1.27 0.59 -21.47
C VAL A 195 2.17 0.53 -20.23
N VAL A 196 2.65 1.67 -19.73
CA VAL A 196 3.44 1.73 -18.49
C VAL A 196 2.58 1.45 -17.25
N THR A 197 1.36 1.98 -17.17
CA THR A 197 0.44 1.72 -16.04
C THR A 197 -0.15 0.31 -16.06
N SER A 198 -0.34 -0.31 -17.23
CA SER A 198 -0.74 -1.73 -17.34
C SER A 198 0.40 -2.70 -17.00
N SER A 199 1.66 -2.28 -17.17
CA SER A 199 2.81 -3.04 -16.64
C SER A 199 2.72 -3.13 -15.11
N GLY A 200 3.04 -4.29 -14.52
CA GLY A 200 2.95 -4.53 -13.08
C GLY A 200 1.55 -4.84 -12.54
N ARG A 201 0.50 -4.91 -13.36
CA ARG A 201 -0.89 -5.10 -12.90
C ARG A 201 -1.05 -6.37 -12.05
N PHE A 202 -0.55 -7.50 -12.54
CA PHE A 202 -0.62 -8.76 -11.82
C PHE A 202 0.12 -8.71 -10.48
N GLY A 203 1.27 -8.03 -10.42
CA GLY A 203 1.98 -7.83 -9.15
C GLY A 203 1.18 -7.01 -8.15
N ARG A 204 0.55 -5.92 -8.59
CA ARG A 204 -0.30 -5.08 -7.72
C ARG A 204 -1.51 -5.83 -7.21
N GLU A 205 -2.20 -6.55 -8.10
CA GLU A 205 -3.34 -7.39 -7.72
C GLU A 205 -2.93 -8.47 -6.73
N THR A 206 -1.79 -9.12 -6.96
CA THR A 206 -1.25 -10.13 -6.03
C THR A 206 -0.91 -9.52 -4.67
N VAL A 207 -0.34 -8.32 -4.61
CA VAL A 207 -0.05 -7.65 -3.32
C VAL A 207 -1.33 -7.22 -2.60
N LEU A 208 -2.33 -6.72 -3.31
CA LEU A 208 -3.62 -6.33 -2.72
C LEU A 208 -4.38 -7.56 -2.19
N VAL A 209 -4.56 -8.57 -3.04
CA VAL A 209 -5.22 -9.83 -2.67
C VAL A 209 -4.43 -10.53 -1.60
N GLY A 210 -3.10 -10.61 -1.73
CA GLY A 210 -2.22 -11.20 -0.73
C GLY A 210 -2.32 -10.49 0.62
N GLY A 211 -2.38 -9.16 0.65
CA GLY A 211 -2.60 -8.40 1.89
C GLY A 211 -3.95 -8.71 2.53
N LEU A 212 -5.03 -8.71 1.75
CA LEU A 212 -6.37 -9.07 2.24
C LEU A 212 -6.44 -10.51 2.76
N VAL A 213 -5.89 -11.46 1.99
CA VAL A 213 -5.83 -12.88 2.36
C VAL A 213 -4.97 -13.07 3.60
N ALA A 214 -3.83 -12.39 3.73
CA ALA A 214 -3.01 -12.47 4.93
C ALA A 214 -3.75 -11.94 6.16
N GLY A 215 -4.48 -10.82 6.03
CA GLY A 215 -5.34 -10.31 7.11
C GLY A 215 -6.47 -11.28 7.46
N LEU A 216 -7.10 -11.89 6.46
CA LEU A 216 -8.14 -12.90 6.66
C LEU A 216 -7.59 -14.16 7.35
N VAL A 217 -6.44 -14.68 6.90
CA VAL A 217 -5.77 -15.84 7.51
C VAL A 217 -5.40 -15.52 8.95
N LEU A 218 -4.88 -14.32 9.24
CA LEU A 218 -4.61 -13.87 10.61
C LEU A 218 -5.88 -13.86 11.46
N ALA A 219 -6.98 -13.32 10.93
CA ALA A 219 -8.27 -13.29 11.62
C ALA A 219 -8.85 -14.70 11.87
N LEU A 220 -8.63 -15.65 10.96
CA LEU A 220 -9.07 -17.03 11.13
C LEU A 220 -8.18 -17.79 12.12
N ALA A 221 -6.86 -17.57 12.06
CA ALA A 221 -5.90 -18.22 12.96
C ALA A 221 -6.11 -17.82 14.42
N LEU A 222 -6.59 -16.59 14.67
CA LEU A 222 -6.84 -16.06 16.01
C LEU A 222 -8.31 -16.18 16.45
N LEU A 223 -9.15 -16.95 15.73
CA LEU A 223 -10.53 -17.23 16.15
C LEU A 223 -10.67 -17.73 17.60
N PRO A 224 -9.79 -18.61 18.13
CA PRO A 224 -9.90 -19.07 19.51
C PRO A 224 -9.85 -17.92 20.54
N GLU A 225 -9.12 -16.85 20.23
CA GLU A 225 -8.98 -15.68 21.09
C GLU A 225 -10.26 -14.84 21.16
N TYR A 226 -11.24 -15.06 20.26
CA TYR A 226 -12.49 -14.31 20.26
C TYR A 226 -13.51 -14.87 21.26
N ALA A 227 -13.50 -16.19 21.46
CA ALA A 227 -14.51 -16.90 22.23
C ALA A 227 -14.68 -16.38 23.68
N PRO A 228 -13.59 -16.04 24.42
CA PRO A 228 -13.72 -15.47 25.76
C PRO A 228 -14.47 -14.14 25.79
N TRP A 229 -14.38 -13.35 24.72
CA TRP A 229 -15.02 -12.04 24.61
C TRP A 229 -16.50 -12.11 24.28
N THR A 230 -16.92 -13.15 23.54
CA THR A 230 -18.32 -13.37 23.15
C THR A 230 -19.11 -14.14 24.21
N ALA A 231 -18.46 -15.03 24.96
CA ALA A 231 -19.12 -15.84 26.00
C ALA A 231 -19.63 -14.97 27.17
N HIS A 232 -18.89 -13.93 27.56
CA HIS A 232 -19.33 -12.99 28.59
C HIS A 232 -20.58 -12.17 28.20
N SER A 233 -20.75 -11.88 26.91
CA SER A 233 -21.95 -11.18 26.41
C SER A 233 -23.20 -12.06 26.52
N ALA A 234 -23.05 -13.38 26.32
CA ALA A 234 -24.14 -14.34 26.42
C ALA A 234 -24.63 -14.53 27.86
N LEU A 235 -23.74 -14.48 28.85
CA LEU A 235 -24.10 -14.62 30.27
C LEU A 235 -24.90 -13.40 30.80
N MET A 236 -24.66 -12.20 30.27
CA MET A 236 -25.38 -10.98 30.70
C MET A 236 -26.76 -10.78 30.05
N HIS A 237 -27.11 -11.56 29.02
CA HIS A 237 -28.43 -11.53 28.37
C HIS A 237 -29.37 -12.65 28.85
N GLY A 238 -28.93 -13.48 29.81
CA GLY A 238 -29.71 -14.58 30.39
C GLY A 238 -30.41 -14.25 31.72
N HIS A 239 -30.46 -12.97 32.12
CA HIS A 239 -31.12 -12.51 33.34
C HIS A 239 -32.09 -11.36 33.05
#